data_AF-X0W0D1-F1
#
_entry.id   AF-X0W0D1-F1
#
_cell.length_a   1.000
_cell.length_b   1.000
_cell.length_c   1.000
_cell.angle_alpha   90.00
_cell.angle_beta   90.00
_cell.angle_gamma   90.00
#
_symmetry.space_group_name_H-M   'P 1'
#
loop_
_entity.id
_entity.type
_entity.pdbx_description
1 polymer ?
#
loop_
_entity_poly.entity_id
_entity_poly.type
_entity_poly.pdbx_seq_one_letter_code
_entity_poly.pdbx_strand_id
1 'polypeptide(L)'
;NEIPGDGDLEIVVRDKKRDLALLTKKTLNDPFQRIKPFKYPLGESSNLELGSFVYIIGYPMGHKMITKGIVSNTRDNKSDSFLIDALFNRGFSGGIILAIKDGVPNFELVGMAKSVSAKNQYFLTPAPLNGQLEYEPNFPYSGDVHVKKFEDINYGITYTISTDEIIDFLKENKALLLQKGFNFNYLTQ
;
A
#
# COMPACT_ATOMS: atom_id res chain seq x y z
N ASN A 1 -10.46 12.16 -4.64
CA ASN A 1 -11.15 11.21 -3.74
C ASN A 1 -10.85 11.62 -2.32
N GLU A 2 -11.60 12.59 -1.81
CA GLU A 2 -11.50 13.01 -0.42
C GLU A 2 -12.45 12.15 0.42
N ILE A 3 -11.98 11.68 1.57
CA ILE A 3 -12.86 11.07 2.55
C ILE A 3 -13.77 12.19 3.09
N PRO A 4 -15.10 12.07 2.94
CA PRO A 4 -16.03 13.11 3.38
C PRO A 4 -15.90 13.33 4.90
N GLY A 5 -15.94 14.59 5.34
CA GLY A 5 -15.79 14.95 6.75
C GLY A 5 -14.99 16.24 6.94
N ASP A 6 -14.95 16.70 8.18
CA ASP A 6 -14.25 17.92 8.57
C ASP A 6 -12.79 17.61 8.97
N GLY A 7 -11.89 18.56 8.72
CA GLY A 7 -10.47 18.46 9.07
C GLY A 7 -9.61 17.49 8.23
N ASP A 8 -8.34 17.44 8.62
CA ASP A 8 -7.30 16.62 8.00
C ASP A 8 -7.32 15.16 8.49
N LEU A 9 -6.65 14.27 7.74
CA LEU A 9 -6.35 12.92 8.22
C LEU A 9 -5.33 12.99 9.36
N GLU A 10 -5.68 12.40 10.50
CA GLU A 10 -4.83 12.31 11.69
C GLU A 10 -4.21 10.91 11.82
N ILE A 11 -2.95 10.85 12.24
CA ILE A 11 -2.28 9.59 12.57
C ILE A 11 -2.63 9.20 14.01
N VAL A 12 -3.33 8.09 14.18
CA VAL A 12 -3.65 7.53 15.50
C VAL A 12 -2.43 6.86 16.11
N VAL A 13 -1.76 6.02 15.32
CA VAL A 13 -0.55 5.28 15.70
C VAL A 13 0.23 4.90 14.45
N ARG A 14 1.55 4.82 14.56
CA ARG A 14 2.47 4.48 13.47
C ARG A 14 3.57 3.55 13.96
N ASP A 15 3.86 2.52 13.18
CA ASP A 15 4.99 1.62 13.33
C ASP A 15 5.88 1.73 12.08
N LYS A 16 7.06 2.34 12.25
CA LYS A 16 8.03 2.52 11.16
C LYS A 16 8.70 1.22 10.74
N LYS A 17 8.80 0.23 11.64
CA LYS A 17 9.46 -1.04 11.36
C LYS A 17 8.56 -1.90 10.46
N ARG A 18 7.27 -1.96 10.79
CA ARG A 18 6.27 -2.66 9.97
C ARG A 18 5.86 -1.89 8.72
N ASP A 19 6.08 -0.58 8.72
CA ASP A 19 5.57 0.34 7.69
C ASP A 19 4.03 0.42 7.70
N LEU A 20 3.47 0.52 8.91
CA LEU A 20 2.04 0.60 9.15
C LEU A 20 1.68 1.89 9.88
N ALA A 21 0.51 2.43 9.55
CA ALA A 21 -0.10 3.51 10.30
C ALA A 21 -1.62 3.33 10.32
N LEU A 22 -2.24 3.61 11.47
CA LEU A 22 -3.68 3.76 11.57
C LEU A 22 -4.02 5.25 11.46
N LEU A 23 -4.91 5.58 10.53
CA LEU A 23 -5.38 6.93 10.30
C LEU A 23 -6.82 7.08 10.77
N THR A 24 -7.20 8.30 11.14
CA THR A 24 -8.59 8.66 11.44
C THR A 24 -8.92 10.01 10.84
N LYS A 25 -10.20 10.24 10.60
CA LYS A 25 -10.74 11.55 10.23
C LYS A 25 -12.08 11.71 10.93
N LYS A 26 -12.31 12.87 11.53
CA LYS A 26 -13.60 13.18 12.14
C LYS A 26 -14.61 13.43 11.03
N THR A 27 -15.65 12.61 10.97
CA THR A 27 -16.76 12.82 10.05
C THR A 27 -17.78 13.72 10.72
N LEU A 28 -18.35 14.66 9.97
CA LEU A 28 -19.59 15.31 10.41
C LEU A 28 -20.67 14.23 10.49
N ASN A 29 -21.56 14.31 11.49
CA ASN A 29 -22.74 13.45 11.59
C ASN A 29 -23.76 13.84 10.51
N ASP A 30 -23.36 13.76 9.24
CA ASP A 30 -24.24 13.94 8.10
C ASP A 30 -24.90 12.60 7.79
N PRO A 31 -26.24 12.46 7.98
CA PRO A 31 -26.95 11.24 7.70
C PRO A 31 -26.88 10.83 6.20
N PHE A 32 -26.51 11.74 5.30
CA PHE A 32 -26.37 11.52 3.87
C PHE A 32 -24.94 11.17 3.43
N GLN A 33 -23.92 11.36 4.27
CA GLN A 33 -22.52 11.00 3.99
C GLN A 33 -22.03 9.80 4.83
N ARG A 34 -22.80 8.72 4.85
CA ARG A 34 -22.37 7.49 5.53
C ARG A 34 -21.22 6.83 4.78
N ILE A 35 -20.02 6.89 5.35
CA ILE A 35 -18.89 6.06 4.91
C ILE A 35 -19.29 4.60 5.13
N LYS A 36 -19.37 3.84 4.05
CA LYS A 36 -19.65 2.40 4.12
C LYS A 36 -18.40 1.69 4.64
N PRO A 37 -18.48 0.95 5.77
CA PRO A 37 -17.38 0.14 6.22
C PRO A 37 -16.96 -0.87 5.15
N PHE A 38 -15.68 -1.20 5.15
CA PHE A 38 -15.16 -2.27 4.32
C PHE A 38 -15.85 -3.60 4.71
N LYS A 39 -16.37 -4.33 3.71
CA LYS A 39 -17.31 -5.43 3.93
C LYS A 39 -16.70 -6.83 3.87
N TYR A 40 -15.49 -6.97 3.35
CA TYR A 40 -14.86 -8.28 3.22
C TYR A 40 -14.21 -8.67 4.55
N PRO A 41 -14.35 -9.93 4.99
CA PRO A 41 -13.72 -10.41 6.22
C PRO A 41 -12.20 -10.39 6.09
N LEU A 42 -11.51 -10.41 7.24
CA LEU A 42 -10.09 -10.76 7.27
C LEU A 42 -9.94 -12.24 6.91
N GLY A 43 -9.02 -12.53 5.99
CA GLY A 43 -8.53 -13.86 5.70
C GLY A 43 -7.21 -14.10 6.41
N GLU A 44 -6.89 -15.37 6.60
CA GLU A 44 -5.61 -15.81 7.14
C GLU A 44 -4.59 -15.85 6.01
N SER A 45 -3.62 -14.93 6.06
CA SER A 45 -2.55 -14.85 5.06
C SER A 45 -1.68 -16.11 5.01
N SER A 46 -1.60 -16.85 6.12
CA SER A 46 -0.91 -18.13 6.25
C SER A 46 -1.54 -19.25 5.41
N ASN A 47 -2.82 -19.13 5.04
CA ASN A 47 -3.51 -20.11 4.21
C ASN A 47 -3.30 -19.86 2.71
N LEU A 48 -2.56 -18.81 2.35
CA LEU A 48 -2.21 -18.55 0.96
C LEU A 48 -1.17 -19.56 0.46
N GLU A 49 -1.51 -20.24 -0.64
CA GLU A 49 -0.61 -21.15 -1.35
C GLU A 49 0.02 -20.47 -2.57
N LEU A 50 1.16 -21.00 -3.04
CA LEU A 50 1.75 -20.60 -4.31
C LEU A 50 0.72 -20.74 -5.44
N GLY A 51 0.54 -19.70 -6.26
CA GLY A 51 -0.45 -19.68 -7.33
C GLY A 51 -1.84 -19.18 -6.90
N SER A 52 -2.07 -18.92 -5.60
CA SER A 52 -3.33 -18.34 -5.12
C SER A 52 -3.62 -17.00 -5.80
N PHE A 53 -4.80 -16.85 -6.39
CA PHE A 53 -5.19 -15.61 -7.05
C PHE A 53 -5.47 -14.49 -6.04
N VAL A 54 -4.90 -13.32 -6.31
CA VAL A 54 -5.10 -12.11 -5.52
C VAL A 54 -5.44 -10.90 -6.39
N TYR A 55 -6.11 -9.94 -5.79
CA TYR A 55 -6.40 -8.63 -6.37
C TYR A 55 -5.83 -7.54 -5.48
N ILE A 56 -5.10 -6.59 -6.06
CA ILE A 56 -4.70 -5.36 -5.36
C ILE A 56 -5.63 -4.24 -5.81
N ILE A 57 -6.13 -3.47 -4.85
CA ILE A 57 -6.92 -2.27 -5.11
C ILE A 57 -6.16 -1.06 -4.58
N GLY A 58 -5.88 -0.09 -5.45
CA GLY A 58 -5.13 1.12 -5.12
C GLY A 58 -5.56 2.34 -5.91
N TYR A 59 -4.82 3.45 -5.74
CA TYR A 59 -5.07 4.73 -6.40
C TYR A 59 -3.81 5.30 -7.08
N PRO A 60 -3.15 4.55 -7.99
CA PRO A 60 -2.02 5.08 -8.74
C PRO A 60 -2.39 6.35 -9.49
N MET A 61 -1.58 7.39 -9.32
CA MET A 61 -1.83 8.73 -9.89
C MET A 61 -3.23 9.30 -9.57
N GLY A 62 -3.86 8.86 -8.47
CA GLY A 62 -5.20 9.29 -8.06
C GLY A 62 -6.36 8.52 -8.70
N HIS A 63 -6.10 7.59 -9.62
CA HIS A 63 -7.13 6.79 -10.29
C HIS A 63 -7.36 5.47 -9.57
N LYS A 64 -8.62 5.13 -9.25
CA LYS A 64 -8.95 3.82 -8.69
C LYS A 64 -8.60 2.74 -9.69
N MET A 65 -7.70 1.83 -9.31
CA MET A 65 -7.28 0.72 -10.14
C MET A 65 -7.37 -0.59 -9.38
N ILE A 66 -7.67 -1.66 -10.12
CA ILE A 66 -7.61 -3.03 -9.65
C ILE A 66 -6.63 -3.77 -10.54
N THR A 67 -5.63 -4.39 -9.94
CA THR A 67 -4.71 -5.30 -10.62
C THR A 67 -4.88 -6.70 -10.03
N LYS A 68 -4.59 -7.73 -10.84
CA LYS A 68 -4.61 -9.12 -10.41
C LYS A 68 -3.20 -9.68 -10.46
N GLY A 69 -2.96 -10.72 -9.67
CA GLY A 69 -1.77 -11.53 -9.73
C GLY A 69 -1.98 -12.83 -8.98
N ILE A 70 -0.87 -13.51 -8.72
CA ILE A 70 -0.79 -14.72 -7.92
C ILE A 70 0.24 -14.55 -6.81
N VAL A 71 0.04 -15.31 -5.74
CA VAL A 71 1.07 -15.51 -4.72
C VAL A 71 2.25 -16.24 -5.34
N SER A 72 3.40 -15.56 -5.37
CA SER A 72 4.64 -16.00 -6.01
C SER A 72 5.66 -16.55 -5.02
N ASN A 73 5.50 -16.24 -3.74
CA ASN A 73 6.18 -16.94 -2.66
C ASN A 73 5.24 -17.01 -1.45
N THR A 74 5.18 -18.18 -0.82
CA THR A 74 4.49 -18.34 0.45
C THR A 74 5.39 -17.86 1.58
N ARG A 75 4.76 -17.56 2.71
CA ARG A 75 5.43 -17.07 3.91
C ARG A 75 6.37 -18.16 4.44
N ASP A 76 7.66 -17.88 4.58
CA ASP A 76 8.51 -18.67 5.48
C ASP A 76 8.15 -18.34 6.93
N ASN A 77 8.35 -19.26 7.89
CA ASN A 77 7.98 -19.13 9.32
C ASN A 77 8.47 -17.84 10.04
N LYS A 78 9.23 -16.98 9.38
CA LYS A 78 9.80 -15.72 9.88
C LYS A 78 9.42 -14.47 9.07
N SER A 79 8.67 -14.62 7.97
CA SER A 79 8.37 -13.49 7.07
C SER A 79 7.06 -12.84 7.46
N ASP A 80 7.08 -11.54 7.72
CA ASP A 80 5.91 -10.70 8.01
C ASP A 80 5.10 -10.37 6.73
N SER A 81 5.39 -11.08 5.64
CA SER A 81 4.97 -10.74 4.27
C SER A 81 4.92 -11.98 3.37
N PHE A 82 4.28 -11.81 2.22
CA PHE A 82 4.33 -12.74 1.09
C PHE A 82 4.64 -11.96 -0.20
N LEU A 83 5.00 -12.65 -1.28
CA LEU A 83 5.27 -12.02 -2.57
C LEU A 83 4.15 -12.29 -3.56
N ILE A 84 3.84 -11.29 -4.37
CA ILE A 84 2.87 -11.41 -5.46
C ILE A 84 3.44 -10.80 -6.74
N ASP A 85 2.99 -11.29 -7.89
CA ASP A 85 3.43 -10.80 -9.21
C ASP A 85 2.53 -9.68 -9.77
N ALA A 86 1.50 -9.28 -9.03
CA ALA A 86 0.57 -8.25 -9.46
C ALA A 86 1.28 -6.92 -9.72
N LEU A 87 0.89 -6.26 -10.82
CA LEU A 87 1.47 -4.98 -11.24
C LEU A 87 1.33 -3.93 -10.14
N PHE A 88 2.47 -3.34 -9.76
CA PHE A 88 2.56 -2.30 -8.76
C PHE A 88 3.16 -1.02 -9.35
N ASN A 89 2.48 0.09 -9.08
CA ASN A 89 2.91 1.45 -9.38
C ASN A 89 2.78 2.31 -8.12
N ARG A 90 3.47 3.46 -8.07
CA ARG A 90 3.27 4.43 -6.99
C ARG A 90 1.77 4.78 -6.87
N GLY A 91 1.26 4.73 -5.64
CA GLY A 91 -0.17 4.85 -5.32
C GLY A 91 -0.90 3.51 -5.09
N PHE A 92 -0.22 2.37 -5.27
CA PHE A 92 -0.68 1.09 -4.72
C PHE A 92 -0.22 0.83 -3.28
N SER A 93 0.80 1.54 -2.78
CA SER A 93 1.21 1.41 -1.37
C SER A 93 0.05 1.75 -0.43
N GLY A 94 -0.20 0.90 0.57
CA GLY A 94 -1.38 0.96 1.44
C GLY A 94 -2.67 0.43 0.80
N GLY A 95 -2.64 0.02 -0.47
CA GLY A 95 -3.75 -0.63 -1.16
C GLY A 95 -4.05 -2.00 -0.56
N ILE A 96 -5.33 -2.38 -0.52
CA ILE A 96 -5.75 -3.66 0.04
C ILE A 96 -5.50 -4.81 -0.94
N ILE A 97 -5.23 -5.99 -0.40
CA ILE A 97 -5.05 -7.22 -1.16
C ILE A 97 -6.16 -8.20 -0.78
N LEU A 98 -6.91 -8.66 -1.79
CA LEU A 98 -8.00 -9.61 -1.62
C LEU A 98 -7.65 -10.95 -2.27
N ALA A 99 -7.87 -12.05 -1.57
CA ALA A 99 -7.83 -13.39 -2.13
C ALA A 99 -9.26 -13.92 -2.39
N ILE A 100 -9.39 -14.88 -3.29
CA ILE A 100 -10.64 -15.63 -3.49
C ILE A 100 -10.60 -16.92 -2.65
N LYS A 101 -11.64 -17.18 -1.87
CA LYS A 101 -11.82 -18.42 -1.13
C LYS A 101 -13.04 -19.18 -1.64
N ASP A 102 -12.86 -20.39 -2.14
CA ASP A 102 -13.98 -21.21 -2.65
C ASP A 102 -14.80 -20.53 -3.78
N GLY A 103 -14.14 -19.71 -4.60
CA GLY A 103 -14.74 -19.07 -5.77
C GLY A 103 -15.38 -17.70 -5.52
N VAL A 104 -15.80 -17.04 -6.60
CA VAL A 104 -16.47 -15.73 -6.55
C VAL A 104 -17.90 -15.93 -6.02
N PRO A 105 -18.40 -15.09 -5.09
CA PRO A 105 -17.90 -13.77 -4.69
C PRO A 105 -17.18 -13.72 -3.34
N ASN A 106 -16.59 -14.81 -2.88
CA ASN A 106 -16.02 -14.94 -1.55
C ASN A 106 -14.61 -14.36 -1.51
N PHE A 107 -14.51 -13.04 -1.28
CA PHE A 107 -13.24 -12.36 -1.10
C PHE A 107 -12.89 -12.21 0.37
N GLU A 108 -11.62 -12.42 0.70
CA GLU A 108 -11.06 -12.15 2.02
C GLU A 108 -9.90 -11.16 1.90
N LEU A 109 -9.81 -10.20 2.82
CA LEU A 109 -8.66 -9.31 2.95
C LEU A 109 -7.49 -10.13 3.50
N VAL A 110 -6.43 -10.30 2.73
CA VAL A 110 -5.26 -11.12 3.11
C VAL A 110 -3.98 -10.31 3.31
N GLY A 111 -4.04 -9.00 3.04
CA GLY A 111 -2.94 -8.11 3.34
C GLY A 111 -3.07 -6.74 2.69
N MET A 112 -1.95 -6.01 2.67
CA MET A 112 -1.80 -4.71 2.04
C MET A 112 -0.56 -4.69 1.14
N ALA A 113 -0.64 -3.97 0.04
CA ALA A 113 0.51 -3.75 -0.83
C ALA A 113 1.45 -2.73 -0.17
N LYS A 114 2.73 -3.10 -0.04
CA LYS A 114 3.73 -2.28 0.65
C LYS A 114 4.57 -1.50 -0.34
N SER A 115 5.29 -2.23 -1.18
CA SER A 115 6.30 -1.70 -2.10
C SER A 115 6.56 -2.67 -3.25
N VAL A 116 7.43 -2.26 -4.17
CA VAL A 116 7.89 -3.06 -5.30
C VAL A 116 9.40 -3.14 -5.30
N SER A 117 9.95 -4.24 -5.84
CA SER A 117 11.38 -4.33 -6.10
C SER A 117 11.79 -3.26 -7.12
N ALA A 118 12.83 -2.50 -6.81
CA ALA A 118 13.37 -1.50 -7.73
C ALA A 118 14.90 -1.49 -7.68
N LYS A 119 15.53 -1.21 -8.82
CA LYS A 119 16.96 -0.96 -8.93
C LYS A 119 17.20 0.53 -9.06
N ASN A 120 18.25 1.01 -8.42
CA ASN A 120 18.68 2.39 -8.57
C ASN A 120 19.62 2.50 -9.75
N GLN A 121 19.28 3.37 -10.68
CA GLN A 121 20.15 3.77 -11.78
C GLN A 121 20.54 5.24 -11.57
N TYR A 122 21.77 5.58 -11.94
CA TYR A 122 22.31 6.93 -11.82
C TYR A 122 22.62 7.45 -13.22
N PHE A 123 22.00 8.56 -13.59
CA PHE A 123 22.19 9.20 -14.88
C PHE A 123 22.82 10.56 -14.69
N LEU A 124 23.71 10.94 -15.61
CA LEU A 124 24.12 12.33 -15.75
C LEU A 124 23.00 13.09 -16.46
N THR A 125 22.50 14.14 -15.82
CA THR A 125 21.46 15.01 -16.37
C THR A 125 21.94 16.46 -16.36
N PRO A 126 21.52 17.28 -17.32
CA PRO A 126 21.73 18.72 -17.27
C PRO A 126 21.32 19.32 -15.92
N ALA A 127 22.09 20.28 -15.44
CA ALA A 127 21.68 21.10 -14.30
C ALA A 127 20.39 21.86 -14.67
N PRO A 128 19.36 21.85 -13.82
CA PRO A 128 18.13 22.58 -14.08
C PRO A 128 18.39 24.09 -13.98
N LEU A 129 17.99 24.85 -15.01
CA LEU A 129 17.95 26.32 -14.97
C LEU A 129 16.60 26.74 -14.37
N ASN A 130 16.62 27.48 -13.26
CA ASN A 130 15.40 27.93 -12.55
C ASN A 130 14.40 26.80 -12.20
N GLY A 131 14.90 25.58 -11.96
CA GLY A 131 14.06 24.42 -11.65
C GLY A 131 13.42 23.76 -12.87
N GLN A 132 13.71 24.22 -14.09
CA GLN A 132 13.25 23.61 -15.34
C GLN A 132 14.43 23.05 -16.15
N LEU A 133 14.18 21.92 -16.81
CA LEU A 133 15.08 21.31 -17.77
C LEU A 133 14.66 21.82 -19.15
N GLU A 134 15.40 22.77 -19.70
CA GLU A 134 15.28 23.14 -21.11
C GLU A 134 16.09 22.14 -21.93
N TYR A 135 15.40 21.29 -22.70
CA TYR A 135 16.02 20.35 -23.62
C TYR A 135 15.97 20.93 -25.04
N GLU A 136 17.13 21.26 -25.58
CA GLU A 136 17.28 21.70 -26.97
C GLU A 136 17.91 20.59 -27.83
N PRO A 137 17.13 19.84 -28.63
CA PRO A 137 17.60 18.65 -29.34
C PRO A 137 18.66 18.94 -30.42
N ASN A 138 18.73 20.18 -30.89
CA ASN A 138 19.58 20.57 -32.02
C ASN A 138 20.97 21.07 -31.60
N PHE A 139 21.21 21.24 -30.30
CA PHE A 139 22.48 21.76 -29.80
C PHE A 139 23.06 20.84 -28.71
N PRO A 140 24.37 20.52 -28.77
CA PRO A 140 25.03 19.81 -27.69
C PRO A 140 24.89 20.57 -26.36
N TYR A 141 24.56 19.85 -25.29
CA TYR A 141 24.54 20.43 -23.95
C TYR A 141 25.95 20.85 -23.51
N SER A 142 26.08 22.06 -22.97
CA SER A 142 27.37 22.66 -22.57
C SER A 142 27.41 23.18 -21.12
N GLY A 143 26.33 22.98 -20.35
CA GLY A 143 26.25 23.40 -18.95
C GLY A 143 26.76 22.35 -17.96
N ASP A 144 26.52 22.60 -16.68
CA ASP A 144 26.90 21.69 -15.60
C ASP A 144 26.08 20.39 -15.63
N VAL A 145 26.72 19.26 -15.33
CA VAL A 145 26.05 17.96 -15.24
C VAL A 145 25.88 17.53 -13.78
N HIS A 146 24.69 17.09 -13.44
CA HIS A 146 24.36 16.55 -12.11
C HIS A 146 24.04 15.07 -12.20
N VAL A 147 24.32 14.34 -11.13
CA VAL A 147 23.88 12.94 -10.99
C VAL A 147 22.44 12.92 -10.49
N LYS A 148 21.55 12.33 -11.28
CA LYS A 148 20.16 12.07 -10.88
C LYS A 148 19.93 10.59 -10.67
N LYS A 149 19.33 10.25 -9.53
CA LYS A 149 18.90 8.89 -9.19
C LYS A 149 17.53 8.62 -9.83
N PHE A 150 17.43 7.51 -10.55
CA PHE A 150 16.19 6.98 -11.10
C PHE A 150 15.91 5.60 -10.49
N GLU A 151 14.65 5.34 -10.16
CA GLU A 151 14.20 4.04 -9.65
C GLU A 151 13.59 3.27 -10.81
N ASP A 152 14.28 2.22 -11.25
CA ASP A 152 13.82 1.29 -12.28
C ASP A 152 13.08 0.13 -11.61
N ILE A 153 11.77 0.06 -11.82
CA ILE A 153 10.89 -0.90 -11.13
C ILE A 153 11.04 -2.29 -11.77
N ASN A 154 11.41 -3.28 -10.97
CA ASN A 154 11.36 -4.68 -11.38
C ASN A 154 9.92 -5.18 -11.22
N TYR A 155 9.15 -5.11 -12.31
CA TYR A 155 7.78 -5.63 -12.31
C TYR A 155 7.73 -7.14 -12.02
N GLY A 156 6.60 -7.59 -11.45
CA GLY A 156 6.41 -8.99 -11.07
C GLY A 156 6.95 -9.36 -9.68
N ILE A 157 7.47 -8.39 -8.92
CA ILE A 157 7.90 -8.60 -7.52
C ILE A 157 7.32 -7.49 -6.64
N THR A 158 6.15 -7.77 -6.07
CA THR A 158 5.45 -6.88 -5.15
C THR A 158 5.51 -7.43 -3.73
N TYR A 159 5.99 -6.60 -2.81
CA TYR A 159 6.07 -6.89 -1.38
C TYR A 159 4.77 -6.51 -0.69
N THR A 160 4.32 -7.34 0.24
CA THR A 160 3.07 -7.14 0.98
C THR A 160 3.31 -6.96 2.49
N ILE A 161 2.28 -6.55 3.19
CA ILE A 161 2.12 -6.70 4.64
C ILE A 161 0.97 -7.67 4.83
N SER A 162 1.18 -8.74 5.60
CA SER A 162 0.16 -9.75 5.83
C SER A 162 -0.96 -9.28 6.76
N THR A 163 -2.12 -9.95 6.74
CA THR A 163 -3.16 -9.69 7.74
C THR A 163 -2.70 -9.95 9.16
N ASP A 164 -1.86 -10.96 9.36
CA ASP A 164 -1.30 -11.31 10.66
C ASP A 164 -0.50 -10.14 11.25
N GLU A 165 0.33 -9.46 10.43
CA GLU A 165 1.04 -8.25 10.86
C GLU A 165 0.13 -7.08 11.19
N ILE A 166 -0.96 -6.93 10.43
CA ILE A 166 -1.96 -5.89 10.72
C ILE A 166 -2.62 -6.19 12.07
N ILE A 167 -2.96 -7.45 12.34
CA ILE A 167 -3.56 -7.90 13.60
C ILE A 167 -2.58 -7.69 14.75
N ASP A 168 -1.31 -8.07 14.60
CA ASP A 168 -0.28 -7.90 15.63
C ASP A 168 -0.02 -6.42 15.93
N PHE A 169 0.04 -5.58 14.89
CA PHE A 169 0.10 -4.12 15.04
C PHE A 169 -1.08 -3.57 15.85
N LEU A 170 -2.31 -4.06 15.62
CA LEU A 170 -3.48 -3.66 16.39
C LEU A 170 -3.44 -4.19 17.84
N LYS A 171 -2.99 -5.44 18.04
CA LYS A 171 -2.86 -6.08 19.36
C LYS A 171 -1.85 -5.37 20.23
N GLU A 172 -0.66 -5.09 19.72
CA GLU A 172 0.41 -4.41 20.45
C GLU A 172 0.05 -2.99 20.85
N ASN A 173 -0.78 -2.31 20.04
CA ASN A 173 -1.22 -0.94 20.32
C ASN A 173 -2.58 -0.86 21.01
N LYS A 174 -3.16 -1.99 21.45
CA LYS A 174 -4.52 -2.07 21.99
C LYS A 174 -4.80 -1.06 23.10
N ALA A 175 -3.90 -0.93 24.08
CA ALA A 175 -4.09 0.00 25.20
C ALA A 175 -4.19 1.47 24.75
N LEU A 176 -3.29 1.88 23.85
CA LEU A 176 -3.29 3.22 23.26
C LEU A 176 -4.54 3.45 22.40
N LEU A 177 -4.93 2.47 21.59
CA LEU A 177 -6.12 2.55 20.74
C LEU A 177 -7.39 2.72 21.57
N LEU A 178 -7.56 1.94 22.64
CA LEU A 178 -8.70 2.06 23.56
C LEU A 178 -8.73 3.42 24.26
N GLN A 179 -7.58 3.92 24.72
CA GLN A 179 -7.48 5.27 25.31
C GLN A 179 -7.92 6.36 24.31
N LYS A 180 -7.64 6.17 23.02
CA LYS A 180 -8.05 7.07 21.93
C LYS A 180 -9.47 6.82 21.42
N GLY A 181 -10.21 5.88 22.01
CA GLY A 181 -11.60 5.58 21.64
C GLY A 181 -11.78 4.59 20.48
N PHE A 182 -10.72 3.89 20.06
CA PHE A 182 -10.76 2.88 19.01
C PHE A 182 -10.76 1.47 19.60
N ASN A 183 -11.73 0.64 19.21
CA ASN A 183 -11.85 -0.74 19.67
C ASN A 183 -11.88 -1.72 18.48
N PHE A 184 -10.80 -2.48 18.33
CA PHE A 184 -10.64 -3.52 17.30
C PHE A 184 -10.67 -4.94 17.88
N ASN A 185 -11.31 -5.15 19.04
CA ASN A 185 -11.38 -6.47 19.66
C ASN A 185 -12.04 -7.52 18.75
N TYR A 186 -12.93 -7.11 17.84
CA TYR A 186 -13.56 -8.02 16.87
C TYR A 186 -12.60 -8.55 15.78
N LEU A 187 -11.45 -7.91 15.58
CA LEU A 187 -10.41 -8.33 14.62
C LEU A 187 -9.21 -9.02 15.29
N THR A 188 -9.11 -8.91 16.61
CA THR A 188 -7.91 -9.30 17.37
C THR A 188 -8.17 -10.42 18.36
N GLN A 189 -9.27 -11.16 18.18
CA GLN A 189 -9.62 -12.32 19.01
C GLN A 189 -8.58 -13.44 18.86
#